data_AF-A0A4S4K7C4-F1
#
_entry.id   AF-A0A4S4K7C4-F1
#
_cell.length_a   1.000
_cell.length_b   1.000
_cell.length_c   1.000
_cell.angle_alpha   90.00
_cell.angle_beta   90.00
_cell.angle_gamma   90.00
#
_symmetry.space_group_name_H-M   'P 1'
#
loop_
_entity.id
_entity.type
_entity.pdbx_description
1 polymer ?
#
loop_
_entity_poly.entity_id
_entity_poly.type
_entity_poly.pdbx_seq_one_letter_code
_entity_poly.pdbx_strand_id
1 'polypeptide(L)'
;MVAKFSYQVTSRKREQDVIEVARDAGVGHLPEVHMWADYWKMSEGVRAIFHARSGVDPEFEDRVFRCIVYTQYFPLRNLFSKSCEHIPTMVYQMLDCLHDLRYKAKILHRDISANNVMWEMHGDEVVFKLIDFDYAAYVDDEGRPVATIASSKHRTGTLPFMAYDLIVDMADRHKPLHEPVIHMLCHDVESLYYLSGYSMTTMPQVENDVKRAIYREMVSSWQDGSLGNIAGRKLMFFKDKTIMTMSLPPQSLFLRPWLLRFCLVFRSAQRKLEDRVMSEPFDFETMGGTLTRDVITSALKRDKNPISGNVSSINMAATLEAASGSGASNAMTAEGTTNEGKGKKSARARRAPVKKATTKDTTKGKGAATKDTTKGKKTATAKTVTPKKMAAAKASQVKDNASKAKLVVASKVMTIQGPTRRGPTTRSMTKKAVITG
;
A
#
# COMPACT_ATOMS: atom_id res chain seq x y z
N MET A 1 0.12 21.64 -2.71
CA MET A 1 1.04 21.06 -1.70
C MET A 1 0.28 20.87 -0.40
N VAL A 2 0.69 19.92 0.44
CA VAL A 2 0.13 19.65 1.77
C VAL A 2 1.25 19.54 2.80
N ALA A 3 1.10 20.15 3.97
CA ALA A 3 2.06 20.03 5.08
C ALA A 3 1.49 19.11 6.18
N LYS A 4 2.20 18.02 6.49
CA LYS A 4 1.95 17.14 7.65
C LYS A 4 2.83 17.62 8.82
N PHE A 5 2.23 17.78 9.99
CA PHE A 5 2.92 18.13 11.23
C PHE A 5 2.65 17.04 12.27
N SER A 6 3.68 16.49 12.91
CA SER A 6 3.55 15.36 13.84
C SER A 6 4.51 15.45 15.03
N TYR A 7 4.14 14.83 16.16
CA TYR A 7 5.02 14.59 17.31
C TYR A 7 5.34 13.10 17.41
N GLN A 8 6.34 12.68 16.64
CA GLN A 8 6.79 11.30 16.56
C GLN A 8 7.81 11.01 17.66
N VAL A 9 7.81 9.78 18.18
CA VAL A 9 8.85 9.34 19.13
C VAL A 9 10.22 9.38 18.45
N THR A 10 11.26 9.79 19.16
CA THR A 10 12.60 10.01 18.60
C THR A 10 13.25 8.73 18.08
N SER A 11 12.81 7.57 18.58
CA SER A 11 13.16 6.22 18.10
C SER A 11 12.60 5.88 16.71
N ARG A 12 11.54 6.56 16.25
CA ARG A 12 10.98 6.32 14.91
C ARG A 12 11.87 6.93 13.83
N LYS A 13 12.21 6.10 12.84
CA LYS A 13 12.75 6.52 11.54
C LYS A 13 11.89 7.62 10.95
N ARG A 14 12.50 8.57 10.24
CA ARG A 14 11.79 9.72 9.69
C ARG A 14 11.14 9.31 8.37
N GLU A 15 9.92 9.78 8.12
CA GLU A 15 9.12 9.32 6.98
C GLU A 15 9.81 9.61 5.63
N GLN A 16 10.47 10.77 5.52
CA GLN A 16 11.27 11.14 4.36
C GLN A 16 12.43 10.17 4.07
N ASP A 17 13.07 9.61 5.10
CA ASP A 17 14.20 8.69 4.92
C ASP A 17 13.72 7.37 4.29
N VAL A 18 12.51 6.93 4.67
CA VAL A 18 11.85 5.73 4.12
C VAL A 18 11.44 5.96 2.66
N ILE A 19 10.82 7.11 2.38
CA ILE A 19 10.40 7.49 1.02
C ILE A 19 11.60 7.67 0.09
N GLU A 20 12.69 8.26 0.57
CA GLU A 20 13.94 8.45 -0.17
C GLU A 20 14.57 7.10 -0.56
N VAL A 21 14.75 6.17 0.38
CA VAL A 21 15.28 4.83 0.07
C VAL A 21 14.37 4.08 -0.93
N ALA A 22 13.05 4.15 -0.77
CA ALA A 22 12.13 3.51 -1.70
C ALA A 22 12.19 4.12 -3.11
N ARG A 23 12.23 5.46 -3.21
CA ARG A 23 12.34 6.18 -4.49
C ARG A 23 13.64 5.87 -5.20
N ASP A 24 14.76 5.87 -4.47
CA ASP A 24 16.09 5.62 -5.02
C ASP A 24 16.26 4.15 -5.46
N ALA A 25 15.54 3.22 -4.83
CA ALA A 25 15.38 1.83 -5.27
C ALA A 25 14.43 1.65 -6.48
N GLY A 26 13.84 2.73 -7.02
CA GLY A 26 12.96 2.67 -8.19
C GLY A 26 11.58 2.08 -7.89
N VAL A 27 11.02 2.35 -6.71
CA VAL A 27 9.64 2.01 -6.33
C VAL A 27 8.66 3.05 -6.90
N GLY A 28 7.62 2.59 -7.59
CA GLY A 28 6.55 3.43 -8.12
C GLY A 28 5.53 3.87 -7.05
N HIS A 29 4.58 4.74 -7.45
CA HIS A 29 3.42 5.12 -6.62
C HIS A 29 3.71 5.77 -5.24
N LEU A 30 4.92 6.29 -5.05
CA LEU A 30 5.31 7.04 -3.84
C LEU A 30 4.87 8.52 -3.90
N PRO A 31 4.70 9.18 -2.73
CA PRO A 31 4.51 10.62 -2.63
C PRO A 31 5.79 11.38 -2.99
N GLU A 32 5.59 12.54 -3.60
CA GLU A 32 6.65 13.51 -3.86
C GLU A 32 6.81 14.42 -2.63
N VAL A 33 8.01 14.40 -2.04
CA VAL A 33 8.39 15.21 -0.87
C VAL A 33 9.18 16.43 -1.36
N HIS A 34 8.70 17.64 -1.01
CA HIS A 34 9.32 18.91 -1.41
C HIS A 34 10.29 19.45 -0.37
N MET A 35 9.93 19.32 0.90
CA MET A 35 10.72 19.80 2.03
C MET A 35 10.32 19.09 3.32
N TRP A 36 11.25 19.01 4.26
CA TRP A 36 11.02 18.47 5.59
C TRP A 36 11.92 19.21 6.61
N ALA A 37 11.50 19.19 7.88
CA ALA A 37 12.29 19.71 8.98
C ALA A 37 11.90 19.02 10.30
N ASP A 38 12.92 18.60 11.06
CA ASP A 38 12.79 18.29 12.49
C ASP A 38 13.06 19.59 13.27
N TYR A 39 12.19 19.93 14.23
CA TYR A 39 12.31 21.13 15.05
C TYR A 39 12.82 20.77 16.46
N TRP A 40 12.04 21.08 17.49
CA TRP A 40 12.34 20.81 18.90
C TRP A 40 11.79 19.46 19.35
N LYS A 41 12.33 18.94 20.46
CA LYS A 41 11.75 17.83 21.22
C LYS A 41 10.77 18.30 22.28
N MET A 42 9.99 17.37 22.84
CA MET A 42 9.13 17.63 24.00
C MET A 42 9.95 17.88 25.27
N SER A 43 11.10 17.21 25.39
CA SER A 43 12.08 17.41 26.47
C SER A 43 12.78 18.78 26.45
N GLU A 44 12.62 19.58 25.39
CA GLU A 44 13.38 20.81 25.16
C GLU A 44 12.59 22.10 25.50
N GLY A 45 13.29 23.07 26.10
CA GLY A 45 12.76 24.39 26.43
C GLY A 45 11.57 24.36 27.39
N VAL A 46 10.62 25.30 27.22
CA VAL A 46 9.43 25.41 28.09
C VAL A 46 8.49 24.18 28.05
N ARG A 47 8.68 23.25 27.10
CA ARG A 47 7.89 22.02 26.98
C ARG A 47 8.37 20.93 27.94
N ALA A 48 9.61 21.04 28.43
CA ALA A 48 10.17 20.20 29.49
C ALA A 48 9.31 20.14 30.77
N ILE A 49 8.43 21.13 31.00
CA ILE A 49 7.45 21.11 32.11
C ILE A 49 6.52 19.88 32.08
N PHE A 50 6.28 19.29 30.90
CA PHE A 50 5.50 18.06 30.77
C PHE A 50 6.30 16.81 31.17
N HIS A 51 7.63 16.89 31.23
CA HIS A 51 8.51 15.83 31.75
C HIS A 51 8.75 16.01 33.25
N ALA A 52 9.07 17.23 33.68
CA ALA A 52 9.46 17.53 35.06
C ALA A 52 8.38 17.22 36.11
N ARG A 53 7.10 17.14 35.72
CA ARG A 53 5.97 16.90 36.64
C ARG A 53 5.65 15.44 36.93
N SER A 54 6.20 14.49 36.18
CA SER A 54 5.79 13.07 36.25
C SER A 54 6.83 12.15 36.90
N GLY A 55 7.98 12.70 37.29
CA GLY A 55 9.21 11.90 37.45
C GLY A 55 9.73 11.41 36.10
N VAL A 56 10.95 10.85 36.09
CA VAL A 56 11.44 10.14 34.90
C VAL A 56 10.78 8.77 34.88
N ASP A 57 9.60 8.68 34.26
CA ASP A 57 8.99 7.40 33.91
C ASP A 57 9.98 6.63 32.99
N PRO A 58 10.51 5.47 33.42
CA PRO A 58 11.49 4.73 32.64
C PRO A 58 10.92 4.13 31.33
N GLU A 59 9.58 4.14 31.16
CA GLU A 59 8.95 3.77 29.88
C GLU A 59 8.75 4.96 28.93
N PHE A 60 9.14 6.17 29.31
CA PHE A 60 8.85 7.36 28.53
C PHE A 60 9.76 7.53 27.30
N GLU A 61 9.17 7.44 26.10
CA GLU A 61 9.84 7.76 24.82
C GLU A 61 9.65 9.25 24.44
N ASP A 62 10.75 10.00 24.38
CA ASP A 62 10.77 11.41 23.95
C ASP A 62 10.29 11.58 22.51
N ARG A 63 9.79 12.78 22.17
CA ARG A 63 9.12 13.07 20.90
C ARG A 63 9.66 14.33 20.25
N VAL A 64 9.93 14.26 18.95
CA VAL A 64 10.36 15.38 18.12
C VAL A 64 9.19 15.90 17.29
N PHE A 65 9.07 17.22 17.17
CA PHE A 65 8.14 17.86 16.24
C PHE A 65 8.72 17.82 14.82
N ARG A 66 8.05 17.12 13.90
CA ARG A 66 8.45 17.00 12.50
C ARG A 66 7.43 17.68 11.59
N CYS A 67 7.91 18.37 10.57
CA CYS A 67 7.12 18.81 9.42
C CYS A 67 7.64 18.15 8.15
N ILE A 68 6.73 17.74 7.28
CA ILE A 68 7.02 17.24 5.93
C ILE A 68 5.96 17.77 4.97
N VAL A 69 6.39 18.19 3.78
CA VAL A 69 5.53 18.82 2.78
C VAL A 69 5.53 17.99 1.50
N TYR A 70 4.34 17.62 1.06
CA TYR A 70 4.09 16.78 -0.11
C TYR A 70 3.43 17.53 -1.26
N THR A 71 3.50 16.94 -2.45
CA THR A 71 2.49 17.16 -3.50
C THR A 71 1.10 16.84 -2.95
N GLN A 72 0.08 17.54 -3.45
CA GLN A 72 -1.28 17.40 -2.95
C GLN A 72 -2.02 16.30 -3.72
N TYR A 73 -2.32 15.22 -3.02
CA TYR A 73 -3.15 14.13 -3.53
C TYR A 73 -4.59 14.24 -3.02
N PHE A 74 -5.51 13.53 -3.66
CA PHE A 74 -6.93 13.53 -3.34
C PHE A 74 -7.36 12.21 -2.67
N PRO A 75 -8.24 12.22 -1.66
CA PRO A 75 -8.75 11.00 -1.04
C PRO A 75 -9.51 10.10 -2.03
N LEU A 76 -9.41 8.78 -1.88
CA LEU A 76 -10.14 7.78 -2.69
C LEU A 76 -11.64 8.08 -2.79
N ARG A 77 -12.24 8.54 -1.69
CA ARG A 77 -13.68 8.87 -1.63
C ARG A 77 -14.11 9.92 -2.66
N ASN A 78 -13.21 10.82 -3.08
CA ASN A 78 -13.51 11.85 -4.08
C ASN A 78 -13.60 11.27 -5.51
N LEU A 79 -12.96 10.12 -5.76
CA LEU A 79 -12.98 9.39 -7.03
C LEU A 79 -14.07 8.32 -7.04
N PHE A 80 -14.07 7.42 -6.06
CA PHE A 80 -14.98 6.26 -6.03
C PHE A 80 -16.44 6.63 -5.71
N SER A 81 -16.72 7.86 -5.27
CA SER A 81 -18.08 8.39 -5.25
C SER A 81 -18.63 8.75 -6.64
N LYS A 82 -17.74 8.88 -7.65
CA LYS A 82 -18.08 9.19 -9.06
C LYS A 82 -17.99 7.95 -9.95
N SER A 83 -16.86 7.22 -9.93
CA SER A 83 -16.71 5.94 -10.64
C SER A 83 -15.95 4.93 -9.77
N CYS A 84 -16.54 3.74 -9.61
CA CYS A 84 -15.88 2.59 -8.98
C CYS A 84 -14.98 1.81 -9.94
N GLU A 85 -15.00 2.08 -11.24
CA GLU A 85 -14.22 1.35 -12.26
C GLU A 85 -12.71 1.45 -12.01
N HIS A 86 -12.27 2.48 -11.28
CA HIS A 86 -10.88 2.67 -10.88
C HIS A 86 -10.45 1.84 -9.65
N ILE A 87 -11.35 1.11 -8.96
CA ILE A 87 -11.00 0.26 -7.80
C ILE A 87 -10.04 -0.88 -8.20
N PRO A 88 -10.26 -1.62 -9.30
CA PRO A 88 -9.25 -2.54 -9.85
C PRO A 88 -7.90 -1.86 -10.14
N THR A 89 -7.90 -0.67 -10.77
CA THR A 89 -6.67 0.08 -11.10
C THR A 89 -5.87 0.45 -9.84
N MET A 90 -6.56 0.89 -8.79
CA MET A 90 -5.96 1.11 -7.46
C MET A 90 -5.27 -0.16 -6.95
N VAL A 91 -5.96 -1.30 -6.99
CA VAL A 91 -5.37 -2.56 -6.50
C VAL A 91 -4.15 -2.98 -7.33
N TYR A 92 -4.17 -2.84 -8.66
CA TYR A 92 -2.99 -3.18 -9.48
C TYR A 92 -1.80 -2.28 -9.16
N GLN A 93 -1.98 -0.96 -9.15
CA GLN A 93 -0.90 0.00 -8.84
C GLN A 93 -0.36 -0.16 -7.40
N MET A 94 -1.22 -0.51 -6.44
CA MET A 94 -0.79 -0.79 -5.06
C MET A 94 -0.10 -2.15 -4.92
N LEU A 95 -0.48 -3.18 -5.70
CA LEU A 95 0.26 -4.45 -5.74
C LEU A 95 1.67 -4.26 -6.32
N ASP A 96 1.81 -3.45 -7.37
CA ASP A 96 3.12 -3.07 -7.94
C ASP A 96 3.96 -2.32 -6.90
N CYS A 97 3.37 -1.32 -6.22
CA CYS A 97 4.03 -0.55 -5.17
C CYS A 97 4.49 -1.43 -3.99
N LEU A 98 3.62 -2.30 -3.47
CA LEU A 98 3.91 -3.17 -2.33
C LEU A 98 4.99 -4.21 -2.64
N HIS A 99 4.92 -4.81 -3.83
CA HIS A 99 5.95 -5.72 -4.33
C HIS A 99 7.31 -5.03 -4.40
N ASP A 100 7.36 -3.84 -4.98
CA ASP A 100 8.61 -3.12 -5.17
C ASP A 100 9.17 -2.58 -3.85
N LEU A 101 8.33 -2.10 -2.93
CA LEU A 101 8.72 -1.78 -1.56
C LEU A 101 9.43 -2.97 -0.90
N ARG A 102 8.83 -4.17 -0.95
CA ARG A 102 9.38 -5.37 -0.32
C ARG A 102 10.67 -5.84 -0.99
N TYR A 103 10.68 -5.99 -2.31
CA TYR A 103 11.78 -6.68 -3.01
C TYR A 103 12.90 -5.76 -3.50
N LYS A 104 12.61 -4.50 -3.88
CA LYS A 104 13.64 -3.53 -4.29
C LYS A 104 14.16 -2.73 -3.10
N ALA A 105 13.28 -2.24 -2.23
CA ALA A 105 13.63 -1.32 -1.15
C ALA A 105 13.74 -1.96 0.24
N LYS A 106 13.36 -3.23 0.39
CA LYS A 106 13.36 -3.99 1.65
C LYS A 106 12.52 -3.31 2.75
N ILE A 107 11.35 -2.79 2.36
CA ILE A 107 10.40 -2.08 3.22
C ILE A 107 9.03 -2.77 3.20
N LEU A 108 8.38 -2.87 4.36
CA LEU A 108 6.95 -3.17 4.50
C LEU A 108 6.22 -1.92 4.98
N HIS A 109 5.01 -1.64 4.48
CA HIS A 109 4.27 -0.41 4.82
C HIS A 109 3.49 -0.54 6.13
N ARG A 110 2.83 -1.68 6.35
CA ARG A 110 2.18 -2.07 7.62
C ARG A 110 0.96 -1.26 8.05
N ASP A 111 0.41 -0.41 7.17
CA ASP A 111 -0.84 0.34 7.40
C ASP A 111 -1.53 0.73 6.08
N ILE A 112 -1.86 -0.25 5.25
CA ILE A 112 -2.65 -0.01 4.03
C ILE A 112 -4.09 0.31 4.44
N SER A 113 -4.57 1.52 4.11
CA SER A 113 -5.87 2.02 4.57
C SER A 113 -6.50 2.99 3.56
N ALA A 114 -7.80 3.26 3.73
CA ALA A 114 -8.54 4.22 2.89
C ALA A 114 -8.10 5.69 3.04
N ASN A 115 -7.25 6.00 4.04
CA ASN A 115 -6.67 7.32 4.23
C ASN A 115 -5.23 7.41 3.67
N ASN A 116 -4.54 6.26 3.61
CA ASN A 116 -3.12 6.17 3.26
C ASN A 116 -2.92 5.85 1.77
N VAL A 117 -3.96 5.41 1.06
CA VAL A 117 -3.99 5.43 -0.41
C VAL A 117 -4.74 6.68 -0.86
N MET A 118 -4.13 7.45 -1.77
CA MET A 118 -4.69 8.65 -2.39
C MET A 118 -4.54 8.58 -3.91
N TRP A 119 -5.05 9.56 -4.65
CA TRP A 119 -4.95 9.62 -6.11
C TRP A 119 -4.68 11.03 -6.66
N GLU A 120 -4.19 11.08 -7.89
CA GLU A 120 -4.05 12.29 -8.72
C GLU A 120 -4.36 11.97 -10.20
N MET A 121 -4.51 13.02 -11.01
CA MET A 121 -4.51 12.89 -12.47
C MET A 121 -3.09 13.16 -12.98
N HIS A 122 -2.58 12.26 -13.82
CA HIS A 122 -1.39 12.51 -14.62
C HIS A 122 -1.79 12.52 -16.10
N GLY A 123 -2.00 13.72 -16.63
CA GLY A 123 -2.75 13.87 -17.89
C GLY A 123 -4.18 13.36 -17.72
N ASP A 124 -4.58 12.43 -18.60
CA ASP A 124 -5.90 11.79 -18.56
C ASP A 124 -5.92 10.49 -17.73
N GLU A 125 -4.79 10.06 -17.16
CA GLU A 125 -4.69 8.83 -16.38
C GLU A 125 -4.83 9.07 -14.86
N VAL A 126 -5.57 8.19 -14.18
CA VAL A 126 -5.66 8.16 -12.72
C VAL A 126 -4.46 7.40 -12.15
N VAL A 127 -3.65 8.09 -11.34
CA VAL A 127 -2.51 7.50 -10.63
C VAL A 127 -2.80 7.49 -9.14
N PHE A 128 -2.64 6.33 -8.51
CA PHE A 128 -2.75 6.13 -7.08
C PHE A 128 -1.38 6.26 -6.40
N LYS A 129 -1.40 6.75 -5.16
CA LYS A 129 -0.23 7.03 -4.34
C LYS A 129 -0.40 6.43 -2.95
N LEU A 130 0.62 5.73 -2.48
CA LEU A 130 0.68 5.17 -1.13
C LEU A 130 1.48 6.10 -0.22
N ILE A 131 0.86 6.66 0.81
CA ILE A 131 1.41 7.67 1.72
C ILE A 131 1.38 7.19 3.18
N ASP A 132 2.01 7.97 4.07
CA ASP A 132 2.04 7.74 5.52
C ASP A 132 2.88 6.53 5.97
N PHE A 133 4.19 6.62 5.71
CA PHE A 133 5.17 5.59 6.07
C PHE A 133 5.55 5.57 7.57
N ASP A 134 4.75 6.21 8.45
CA ASP A 134 5.00 6.32 9.90
C ASP A 134 5.05 4.97 10.66
N TYR A 135 4.52 3.91 10.03
CA TYR A 135 4.50 2.53 10.53
C TYR A 135 5.46 1.58 9.78
N ALA A 136 6.11 2.07 8.73
CA ALA A 136 6.93 1.25 7.86
C ALA A 136 8.12 0.60 8.60
N ALA A 137 8.47 -0.61 8.18
CA ALA A 137 9.60 -1.35 8.74
C ALA A 137 10.56 -1.78 7.63
N TYR A 138 11.86 -1.78 7.95
CA TYR A 138 12.89 -2.36 7.09
C TYR A 138 13.03 -3.85 7.42
N VAL A 139 13.15 -4.68 6.39
CA VAL A 139 13.24 -6.14 6.48
C VAL A 139 14.50 -6.69 5.83
N ASP A 140 14.89 -7.92 6.20
CA ASP A 140 15.95 -8.66 5.54
C ASP A 140 15.46 -9.34 4.23
N ASP A 141 16.31 -10.16 3.61
CA ASP A 141 15.95 -10.90 2.40
C ASP A 141 14.81 -11.91 2.66
N GLU A 142 14.73 -12.49 3.86
CA GLU A 142 13.66 -13.37 4.32
C GLU A 142 12.38 -12.63 4.77
N GLY A 143 12.37 -11.29 4.76
CA GLY A 143 11.18 -10.49 5.12
C GLY A 143 11.01 -10.24 6.62
N ARG A 144 11.99 -10.57 7.44
CA ARG A 144 11.98 -10.36 8.90
C ARG A 144 12.51 -8.96 9.25
N PRO A 145 12.02 -8.28 10.30
CA PRO A 145 12.48 -6.93 10.65
C PRO A 145 13.99 -6.85 10.98
N VAL A 146 14.73 -5.95 10.30
CA VAL A 146 16.19 -5.75 10.51
C VAL A 146 16.52 -5.20 11.90
N ALA A 147 15.56 -4.53 12.55
CA ALA A 147 15.73 -3.96 13.88
C ALA A 147 14.72 -4.55 14.87
N THR A 148 15.22 -5.19 15.92
CA THR A 148 14.45 -5.67 17.09
C THR A 148 13.84 -4.52 17.92
N ILE A 149 14.20 -3.27 17.62
CA ILE A 149 13.74 -2.05 18.32
C ILE A 149 12.35 -1.60 17.84
N ALA A 150 11.64 -2.39 17.05
CA ALA A 150 10.19 -2.25 16.91
C ALA A 150 9.51 -2.71 18.21
N SER A 151 9.46 -1.84 19.22
CA SER A 151 8.82 -2.18 20.49
C SER A 151 7.39 -2.66 20.24
N SER A 152 7.05 -3.85 20.76
CA SER A 152 5.76 -4.51 20.54
C SER A 152 4.55 -3.72 21.06
N LYS A 153 4.81 -2.59 21.75
CA LYS A 153 3.87 -1.55 22.17
C LYS A 153 3.28 -0.75 21.00
N HIS A 154 3.93 -0.71 19.83
CA HIS A 154 3.38 -0.03 18.65
C HIS A 154 2.30 -0.90 17.97
N ARG A 155 1.03 -0.63 18.29
CA ARG A 155 -0.13 -1.08 17.48
C ARG A 155 0.05 -0.57 16.05
N THR A 156 0.21 -1.48 15.08
CA THR A 156 0.42 -1.16 13.66
C THR A 156 -0.78 -1.60 12.85
N GLY A 157 -1.27 -0.73 11.98
CA GLY A 157 -2.41 -0.99 11.11
C GLY A 157 -3.73 -0.40 11.63
N THR A 158 -4.51 0.14 10.70
CA THR A 158 -5.86 0.63 10.90
C THR A 158 -6.84 -0.55 11.01
N LEU A 159 -7.48 -0.75 12.17
CA LEU A 159 -8.29 -1.94 12.51
C LEU A 159 -9.22 -2.50 11.39
N PRO A 160 -10.05 -1.69 10.69
CA PRO A 160 -10.85 -2.17 9.55
C PRO A 160 -10.05 -2.91 8.47
N PHE A 161 -8.81 -2.49 8.22
CA PHE A 161 -7.96 -2.99 7.13
C PHE A 161 -6.91 -3.99 7.61
N MET A 162 -6.47 -3.93 8.87
CA MET A 162 -5.48 -4.84 9.46
C MET A 162 -5.77 -6.33 9.15
N ALA A 163 -4.73 -7.11 8.80
CA ALA A 163 -4.85 -8.53 8.49
C ALA A 163 -5.39 -9.36 9.66
N TYR A 164 -6.04 -10.48 9.35
CA TYR A 164 -6.68 -11.40 10.29
C TYR A 164 -5.68 -11.89 11.37
N ASP A 165 -4.52 -12.40 10.97
CA ASP A 165 -3.53 -12.96 11.91
C ASP A 165 -2.97 -11.89 12.86
N LEU A 166 -2.83 -10.63 12.39
CA LEU A 166 -2.41 -9.50 13.23
C LEU A 166 -3.47 -9.09 14.26
N ILE A 167 -4.76 -9.29 13.96
CA ILE A 167 -5.86 -9.02 14.90
C ILE A 167 -5.98 -10.16 15.93
N VAL A 168 -5.78 -11.41 15.50
CA VAL A 168 -5.69 -12.56 16.41
C VAL A 168 -4.49 -12.40 17.35
N ASP A 169 -3.32 -12.06 16.81
CA ASP A 169 -2.15 -11.68 17.60
C ASP A 169 -2.49 -10.62 18.65
N MET A 170 -3.10 -9.50 18.24
CA MET A 170 -3.49 -8.43 19.16
C MET A 170 -4.48 -8.88 20.25
N ALA A 171 -5.36 -9.84 19.96
CA ALA A 171 -6.26 -10.41 20.95
C ALA A 171 -5.50 -11.29 21.96
N ASP A 172 -4.51 -12.04 21.48
CA ASP A 172 -3.87 -13.14 22.20
C ASP A 172 -2.55 -12.77 22.88
N ARG A 173 -1.97 -11.57 22.68
CA ARG A 173 -0.72 -11.09 23.32
C ARG A 173 -0.63 -11.23 24.84
N HIS A 174 -1.76 -11.41 25.52
CA HIS A 174 -1.82 -11.56 26.98
C HIS A 174 -1.67 -13.03 27.44
N LYS A 175 -1.66 -13.99 26.51
CA LYS A 175 -1.52 -15.42 26.81
C LYS A 175 -0.04 -15.78 27.04
N PRO A 176 0.30 -16.61 28.05
CA PRO A 176 1.71 -16.85 28.44
C PRO A 176 2.61 -17.51 27.39
N LEU A 177 2.02 -18.21 26.42
CA LEU A 177 2.73 -18.94 25.35
C LEU A 177 2.47 -18.33 23.96
N HIS A 178 2.09 -17.05 23.91
CA HIS A 178 1.82 -16.37 22.63
C HIS A 178 3.10 -15.92 21.94
N GLU A 179 3.38 -16.50 20.78
CA GLU A 179 4.44 -16.03 19.88
C GLU A 179 3.91 -14.89 18.99
N PRO A 180 4.54 -13.70 18.99
CA PRO A 180 4.06 -12.57 18.19
C PRO A 180 4.09 -12.84 16.69
N VAL A 181 2.99 -12.53 16.00
CA VAL A 181 2.93 -12.65 14.53
C VAL A 181 3.84 -11.61 13.87
N ILE A 182 4.79 -12.08 13.06
CA ILE A 182 5.66 -11.22 12.26
C ILE A 182 4.87 -10.65 11.09
N HIS A 183 4.96 -9.33 10.87
CA HIS A 183 4.33 -8.68 9.73
C HIS A 183 5.12 -8.98 8.44
N MET A 184 4.46 -9.53 7.42
CA MET A 184 5.04 -9.86 6.11
C MET A 184 4.24 -9.19 4.97
N LEU A 185 4.73 -9.28 3.71
CA LEU A 185 4.04 -8.72 2.55
C LEU A 185 2.59 -9.21 2.39
N CYS A 186 2.29 -10.48 2.68
CA CYS A 186 0.93 -11.03 2.62
C CYS A 186 -0.09 -10.23 3.45
N HIS A 187 0.30 -9.67 4.59
CA HIS A 187 -0.60 -8.87 5.43
C HIS A 187 -0.91 -7.48 4.85
N ASP A 188 0.05 -6.86 4.14
CA ASP A 188 -0.20 -5.61 3.41
C ASP A 188 -1.11 -5.87 2.18
N VAL A 189 -0.94 -7.01 1.52
CA VAL A 189 -1.81 -7.49 0.43
C VAL A 189 -3.23 -7.84 0.92
N GLU A 190 -3.36 -8.45 2.10
CA GLU A 190 -4.66 -8.71 2.75
C GLU A 190 -5.36 -7.40 3.14
N SER A 191 -4.60 -6.43 3.64
CA SER A 191 -5.11 -5.10 3.95
C SER A 191 -5.63 -4.38 2.70
N LEU A 192 -4.97 -4.56 1.55
CA LEU A 192 -5.44 -4.08 0.23
C LEU A 192 -6.72 -4.78 -0.25
N TYR A 193 -6.90 -6.08 0.03
CA TYR A 193 -8.15 -6.79 -0.22
C TYR A 193 -9.31 -6.19 0.59
N TYR A 194 -9.13 -5.98 1.90
CA TYR A 194 -10.14 -5.34 2.73
C TYR A 194 -10.42 -3.89 2.29
N LEU A 195 -9.40 -3.14 1.88
CA LEU A 195 -9.56 -1.80 1.31
C LEU A 195 -10.44 -1.82 0.05
N SER A 196 -10.30 -2.82 -0.83
CA SER A 196 -11.14 -2.94 -2.03
C SER A 196 -12.63 -3.16 -1.69
N GLY A 197 -12.94 -4.11 -0.80
CA GLY A 197 -14.32 -4.37 -0.34
C GLY A 197 -14.93 -3.21 0.43
N TYR A 198 -14.15 -2.54 1.28
CA TYR A 198 -14.56 -1.31 1.97
C TYR A 198 -14.83 -0.17 0.99
N SER A 199 -14.01 -0.03 -0.04
CA SER A 199 -14.17 1.01 -1.07
C SER A 199 -15.47 0.81 -1.85
N MET A 200 -15.72 -0.43 -2.32
CA MET A 200 -16.95 -0.81 -3.01
C MET A 200 -18.21 -0.56 -2.16
N THR A 201 -18.16 -0.77 -0.85
CA THR A 201 -19.33 -0.64 0.04
C THR A 201 -19.61 0.79 0.54
N THR A 202 -18.58 1.61 0.78
CA THR A 202 -18.73 2.87 1.56
C THR A 202 -18.51 4.17 0.78
N MET A 203 -17.84 4.09 -0.36
CA MET A 203 -17.44 5.27 -1.14
C MET A 203 -18.43 5.70 -2.22
N PRO A 204 -19.20 4.81 -2.90
CA PRO A 204 -20.27 5.21 -3.81
C PRO A 204 -21.19 6.28 -3.23
N GLN A 205 -21.66 7.17 -4.12
CA GLN A 205 -22.74 8.09 -3.78
C GLN A 205 -24.06 7.32 -3.83
N VAL A 206 -24.70 7.18 -2.67
CA VAL A 206 -26.03 6.61 -2.49
C VAL A 206 -26.77 7.41 -1.41
N GLU A 207 -28.08 7.24 -1.35
CA GLU A 207 -28.91 7.83 -0.31
C GLU A 207 -28.43 7.48 1.11
N ASN A 208 -28.62 8.41 2.05
CA ASN A 208 -28.11 8.26 3.42
C ASN A 208 -28.67 7.03 4.14
N ASP A 209 -29.86 6.57 3.77
CA ASP A 209 -30.54 5.45 4.42
C ASP A 209 -29.93 4.12 3.97
N VAL A 210 -29.75 3.96 2.66
CA VAL A 210 -28.99 2.86 2.04
C VAL A 210 -27.56 2.82 2.61
N LYS A 211 -26.89 3.97 2.69
CA LYS A 211 -25.54 4.07 3.27
C LYS A 211 -25.50 3.63 4.73
N ARG A 212 -26.50 4.03 5.53
CA ARG A 212 -26.62 3.63 6.95
C ARG A 212 -26.92 2.14 7.10
N ALA A 213 -27.73 1.56 6.22
CA ALA A 213 -28.01 0.11 6.21
C ALA A 213 -26.74 -0.70 5.91
N ILE A 214 -26.05 -0.42 4.79
CA ILE A 214 -24.81 -1.10 4.38
C ILE A 214 -23.72 -0.96 5.47
N TYR A 215 -23.58 0.23 6.06
CA TYR A 215 -22.63 0.44 7.15
C TYR A 215 -22.96 -0.41 8.39
N ARG A 216 -24.24 -0.48 8.79
CA ARG A 216 -24.66 -1.29 9.95
C ARG A 216 -24.45 -2.78 9.69
N GLU A 217 -24.84 -3.27 8.52
CA GLU A 217 -24.76 -4.68 8.13
C GLU A 217 -23.30 -5.18 8.06
N MET A 218 -22.44 -4.45 7.34
CA MET A 218 -21.08 -4.88 7.03
C MET A 218 -20.03 -4.17 7.89
N VAL A 219 -19.92 -2.85 7.72
CA VAL A 219 -18.76 -2.05 8.16
C VAL A 219 -18.63 -1.98 9.69
N SER A 220 -19.74 -1.81 10.40
CA SER A 220 -19.73 -1.72 11.86
C SER A 220 -19.10 -2.97 12.49
N SER A 221 -19.39 -4.15 11.93
CA SER A 221 -18.85 -5.41 12.42
C SER A 221 -17.34 -5.59 12.15
N TRP A 222 -16.74 -4.80 11.25
CA TRP A 222 -15.32 -4.80 10.94
C TRP A 222 -14.46 -3.85 11.79
N GLN A 223 -15.08 -3.00 12.61
CA GLN A 223 -14.34 -1.94 13.31
C GLN A 223 -14.87 -1.60 14.72
N ASP A 224 -16.17 -1.78 14.97
CA ASP A 224 -16.88 -1.32 16.18
C ASP A 224 -17.10 -2.47 17.19
N GLY A 225 -16.21 -3.47 17.21
CA GLY A 225 -16.35 -4.70 18.01
C GLY A 225 -15.11 -5.07 18.83
N SER A 226 -15.19 -6.20 19.56
CA SER A 226 -14.00 -6.83 20.15
C SER A 226 -13.07 -7.36 19.04
N LEU A 227 -11.78 -7.51 19.35
CA LEU A 227 -10.80 -8.03 18.38
C LEU A 227 -11.20 -9.40 17.81
N GLY A 228 -11.71 -10.30 18.66
CA GLY A 228 -12.24 -11.60 18.23
C GLY A 228 -13.46 -11.50 17.30
N ASN A 229 -14.37 -10.53 17.53
CA ASN A 229 -15.50 -10.30 16.63
C ASN A 229 -15.03 -9.78 15.26
N ILE A 230 -14.06 -8.86 15.25
CA ILE A 230 -13.49 -8.32 14.00
C ILE A 230 -12.75 -9.42 13.23
N ALA A 231 -11.93 -10.24 13.91
CA ALA A 231 -11.25 -11.39 13.32
C ALA A 231 -12.24 -12.40 12.71
N GLY A 232 -13.29 -12.78 13.45
CA GLY A 232 -14.33 -13.67 12.94
C GLY A 232 -15.05 -13.12 11.71
N ARG A 233 -15.31 -11.80 11.65
CA ARG A 233 -15.89 -11.14 10.47
C ARG A 233 -14.95 -11.09 9.28
N LYS A 234 -13.64 -10.94 9.51
CA LYS A 234 -12.59 -11.03 8.48
C LYS A 234 -12.49 -12.44 7.90
N LEU A 235 -12.55 -13.48 8.73
CA LEU A 235 -12.61 -14.87 8.29
C LEU A 235 -13.86 -15.17 7.44
N MET A 236 -15.02 -14.59 7.78
CA MET A 236 -16.23 -14.69 6.94
C MET A 236 -16.07 -13.99 5.59
N PHE A 237 -15.24 -12.96 5.48
CA PHE A 237 -14.98 -12.26 4.21
C PHE A 237 -14.07 -13.05 3.25
N PHE A 238 -13.51 -14.18 3.69
CA PHE A 238 -12.87 -15.19 2.83
C PHE A 238 -13.83 -16.32 2.43
N LYS A 239 -15.16 -16.11 2.48
CA LYS A 239 -16.16 -17.09 2.04
C LYS A 239 -16.97 -16.53 0.87
N ASP A 240 -17.05 -17.29 -0.22
CA ASP A 240 -17.72 -16.90 -1.46
C ASP A 240 -19.18 -16.50 -1.22
N LYS A 241 -19.88 -17.23 -0.34
CA LYS A 241 -21.25 -16.92 0.07
C LYS A 241 -21.37 -15.49 0.61
N THR A 242 -20.44 -15.04 1.45
CA THR A 242 -20.42 -13.67 2.00
C THR A 242 -20.29 -12.63 0.89
N ILE A 243 -19.37 -12.83 -0.06
CA ILE A 243 -19.19 -11.91 -1.20
C ILE A 243 -20.41 -11.94 -2.14
N MET A 244 -21.06 -13.09 -2.26
CA MET A 244 -22.25 -13.26 -3.09
C MET A 244 -23.55 -12.79 -2.44
N THR A 245 -23.63 -12.65 -1.12
CA THR A 245 -24.82 -12.14 -0.40
C THR A 245 -24.67 -10.72 0.15
N MET A 246 -23.47 -10.17 0.29
CA MET A 246 -23.27 -8.82 0.85
C MET A 246 -24.03 -7.74 0.07
N SER A 247 -24.58 -6.76 0.79
CA SER A 247 -25.15 -5.56 0.18
C SER A 247 -24.06 -4.70 -0.47
N LEU A 248 -24.16 -4.47 -1.78
CA LEU A 248 -23.30 -3.55 -2.54
C LEU A 248 -24.14 -2.42 -3.16
N PRO A 249 -23.67 -1.16 -3.15
CA PRO A 249 -24.24 -0.09 -3.94
C PRO A 249 -24.31 -0.45 -5.44
N PRO A 250 -25.38 -0.05 -6.18
CA PRO A 250 -25.52 -0.34 -7.61
C PRO A 250 -24.29 0.05 -8.45
N GLN A 251 -23.65 1.18 -8.10
CA GLN A 251 -22.46 1.71 -8.79
C GLN A 251 -21.18 0.87 -8.58
N SER A 252 -21.21 -0.13 -7.70
CA SER A 252 -20.09 -1.06 -7.45
C SER A 252 -20.47 -2.53 -7.68
N LEU A 253 -21.74 -2.82 -7.94
CA LEU A 253 -22.27 -4.19 -8.00
C LEU A 253 -21.60 -5.02 -9.11
N PHE A 254 -21.26 -4.39 -10.24
CA PHE A 254 -20.55 -5.01 -11.36
C PHE A 254 -19.15 -5.53 -11.00
N LEU A 255 -18.53 -5.03 -9.92
CA LEU A 255 -17.24 -5.50 -9.41
C LEU A 255 -17.35 -6.75 -8.50
N ARG A 256 -18.56 -7.23 -8.18
CA ARG A 256 -18.75 -8.43 -7.34
C ARG A 256 -17.98 -9.66 -7.86
N PRO A 257 -17.98 -9.99 -9.18
CA PRO A 257 -17.19 -11.12 -9.68
C PRO A 257 -15.68 -10.89 -9.54
N TRP A 258 -15.20 -9.65 -9.66
CA TRP A 258 -13.80 -9.29 -9.48
C TRP A 258 -13.36 -9.43 -8.01
N LEU A 259 -14.17 -8.94 -7.06
CA LEU A 259 -13.92 -9.11 -5.62
C LEU A 259 -13.97 -10.60 -5.21
N LEU A 260 -14.88 -11.37 -5.81
CA LEU A 260 -14.93 -12.82 -5.62
C LEU A 260 -13.66 -13.52 -6.13
N ARG A 261 -13.11 -13.11 -7.28
CA ARG A 261 -11.80 -13.63 -7.75
C ARG A 261 -10.68 -13.32 -6.76
N PHE A 262 -10.69 -12.15 -6.12
CA PHE A 262 -9.71 -11.81 -5.08
C PHE A 262 -9.89 -12.72 -3.84
N CYS A 263 -11.12 -12.91 -3.37
CA CYS A 263 -11.46 -13.84 -2.29
C CYS A 263 -10.95 -15.27 -2.57
N LEU A 264 -11.17 -15.78 -3.79
CA LEU A 264 -10.73 -17.12 -4.19
C LEU A 264 -9.20 -17.30 -4.17
N VAL A 265 -8.41 -16.24 -4.41
CA VAL A 265 -6.94 -16.28 -4.27
C VAL A 265 -6.54 -16.49 -2.81
N PHE A 266 -7.11 -15.72 -1.86
CA PHE A 266 -6.89 -15.94 -0.42
C PHE A 266 -7.34 -17.31 0.06
N ARG A 267 -8.49 -17.81 -0.43
CA ARG A 267 -8.93 -19.18 -0.13
C ARG A 267 -7.99 -20.26 -0.68
N SER A 268 -7.33 -19.99 -1.79
CA SER A 268 -6.30 -20.90 -2.33
C SER A 268 -5.02 -20.84 -1.51
N ALA A 269 -4.65 -19.67 -0.99
CA ALA A 269 -3.51 -19.49 -0.09
C ALA A 269 -3.74 -20.20 1.26
N GLN A 270 -4.93 -20.03 1.85
CA GLN A 270 -5.33 -20.72 3.09
C GLN A 270 -5.29 -22.24 2.94
N ARG A 271 -5.89 -22.80 1.87
CA ARG A 271 -5.80 -24.25 1.63
C ARG A 271 -4.37 -24.75 1.48
N LYS A 272 -3.49 -24.04 0.75
CA LYS A 272 -2.06 -24.41 0.69
C LYS A 272 -1.37 -24.40 2.07
N LEU A 273 -1.80 -23.53 2.99
CA LEU A 273 -1.29 -23.50 4.36
C LEU A 273 -1.81 -24.69 5.18
N GLU A 274 -3.08 -25.05 5.00
CA GLU A 274 -3.74 -26.19 5.65
C GLU A 274 -3.18 -27.54 5.13
N ASP A 275 -2.95 -27.66 3.82
CA ASP A 275 -2.44 -28.83 3.11
C ASP A 275 -0.90 -28.99 3.23
N ARG A 276 -0.20 -28.10 3.95
CA ARG A 276 1.27 -28.08 3.98
C ARG A 276 1.86 -29.29 4.72
N VAL A 277 2.93 -29.86 4.17
CA VAL A 277 3.72 -30.88 4.89
C VAL A 277 4.54 -30.19 5.98
N MET A 278 4.22 -30.47 7.25
CA MET A 278 4.82 -29.78 8.41
C MET A 278 6.35 -29.95 8.56
N SER A 279 6.95 -30.94 7.91
CA SER A 279 8.41 -31.15 7.87
C SER A 279 9.13 -30.38 6.75
N GLU A 280 8.40 -29.75 5.83
CA GLU A 280 8.97 -29.02 4.70
C GLU A 280 8.96 -27.50 4.94
N PRO A 281 9.97 -26.74 4.47
CA PRO A 281 9.94 -25.28 4.51
C PRO A 281 8.75 -24.72 3.73
N PHE A 282 7.96 -23.86 4.36
CA PHE A 282 6.83 -23.19 3.74
C PHE A 282 7.09 -21.68 3.59
N ASP A 283 6.84 -21.14 2.39
CA ASP A 283 6.88 -19.70 2.16
C ASP A 283 5.61 -19.04 2.72
N PHE A 284 5.71 -18.50 3.93
CA PHE A 284 4.64 -17.77 4.61
C PHE A 284 4.41 -16.35 4.03
N GLU A 285 5.42 -15.74 3.40
CA GLU A 285 5.30 -14.38 2.87
C GLU A 285 4.43 -14.36 1.60
N THR A 286 4.56 -15.37 0.73
CA THR A 286 3.74 -15.50 -0.48
C THR A 286 2.68 -16.60 -0.39
N MET A 287 2.59 -17.29 0.76
CA MET A 287 1.68 -18.42 0.99
C MET A 287 1.83 -19.51 -0.07
N GLY A 288 3.05 -20.05 -0.19
CA GLY A 288 3.43 -21.04 -1.19
C GLY A 288 3.26 -20.55 -2.64
N GLY A 289 3.68 -19.32 -2.93
CA GLY A 289 3.60 -18.69 -4.27
C GLY A 289 2.22 -18.18 -4.68
N THR A 290 1.23 -18.17 -3.79
CA THR A 290 -0.17 -17.87 -4.12
C THR A 290 -0.51 -16.37 -4.05
N LEU A 291 0.11 -15.65 -3.12
CA LEU A 291 -0.10 -14.22 -2.87
C LEU A 291 0.99 -13.34 -3.48
N THR A 292 1.57 -13.78 -4.60
CA THR A 292 2.48 -12.94 -5.39
C THR A 292 1.71 -11.92 -6.23
N ARG A 293 2.33 -10.76 -6.47
CA ARG A 293 1.81 -9.69 -7.35
C ARG A 293 1.26 -10.23 -8.66
N ASP A 294 2.02 -11.11 -9.32
CA ASP A 294 1.71 -11.60 -10.67
C ASP A 294 0.58 -12.64 -10.67
N VAL A 295 0.53 -13.52 -9.67
CA VAL A 295 -0.56 -14.50 -9.53
C VAL A 295 -1.88 -13.79 -9.20
N ILE A 296 -1.86 -12.83 -8.27
CA ILE A 296 -3.05 -12.03 -7.92
C ILE A 296 -3.52 -11.23 -9.13
N THR A 297 -2.62 -10.47 -9.78
CA THR A 297 -2.96 -9.64 -10.94
C THR A 297 -3.51 -10.48 -12.10
N SER A 298 -2.90 -11.63 -12.37
CA SER A 298 -3.36 -12.58 -13.39
C SER A 298 -4.70 -13.23 -13.07
N ALA A 299 -5.01 -13.47 -11.79
CA ALA A 299 -6.31 -13.99 -11.37
C ALA A 299 -7.42 -12.92 -11.52
N LEU A 300 -7.14 -11.68 -11.12
CA LEU A 300 -8.10 -10.58 -11.12
C LEU A 300 -8.47 -10.10 -12.53
N LYS A 301 -7.50 -10.04 -13.46
CA LYS A 301 -7.66 -9.62 -14.86
C LYS A 301 -8.34 -10.66 -15.77
N ARG A 302 -8.74 -11.85 -15.28
CA ARG A 302 -9.45 -12.85 -16.08
C ARG A 302 -10.93 -12.46 -16.30
N ASP A 303 -11.33 -12.31 -17.56
CA ASP A 303 -12.71 -11.96 -17.96
C ASP A 303 -13.74 -13.09 -17.81
N LYS A 304 -13.32 -14.30 -17.44
CA LYS A 304 -14.24 -15.45 -17.35
C LYS A 304 -15.17 -15.30 -16.14
N ASN A 305 -16.48 -15.44 -16.38
CA ASN A 305 -17.49 -15.57 -15.34
C ASN A 305 -17.14 -16.75 -14.42
N PRO A 306 -17.13 -16.59 -13.08
CA PRO A 306 -16.72 -17.64 -12.13
C PRO A 306 -17.82 -18.69 -11.88
N ILE A 307 -18.81 -18.82 -12.77
CA ILE A 307 -19.92 -19.76 -12.64
C ILE A 307 -19.59 -20.99 -13.51
N SER A 308 -19.46 -22.14 -12.86
CA SER A 308 -18.98 -23.43 -13.41
C SER A 308 -17.46 -23.54 -13.60
N GLY A 309 -16.82 -24.24 -12.67
CA GLY A 309 -15.42 -24.65 -12.75
C GLY A 309 -14.92 -25.20 -11.41
N ASN A 310 -14.74 -26.53 -11.32
CA ASN A 310 -14.11 -27.15 -10.15
C ASN A 310 -12.74 -26.50 -9.88
N VAL A 311 -12.47 -26.16 -8.62
CA VAL A 311 -11.29 -25.40 -8.18
C VAL A 311 -10.06 -26.30 -8.06
N SER A 312 -9.75 -27.00 -9.16
CA SER A 312 -8.62 -27.94 -9.31
C SER A 312 -7.65 -27.53 -10.43
N SER A 313 -8.06 -26.61 -11.32
CA SER A 313 -7.32 -26.27 -12.55
C SER A 313 -6.61 -24.91 -12.55
N ILE A 314 -6.53 -24.23 -11.40
CA ILE A 314 -5.82 -22.93 -11.29
C ILE A 314 -4.29 -23.13 -11.12
N ASN A 315 -3.85 -24.26 -10.56
CA ASN A 315 -2.43 -24.59 -10.34
C ASN A 315 -1.95 -25.67 -11.33
N MET A 316 -1.48 -25.28 -12.52
CA MET A 316 -0.62 -26.10 -13.39
C MET A 316 0.07 -25.26 -14.49
N ALA A 317 -0.58 -24.19 -14.98
CA ALA A 317 -0.14 -23.49 -16.19
C ALA A 317 0.87 -22.33 -15.98
N ALA A 318 0.99 -21.77 -14.77
CA ALA A 318 1.81 -20.57 -14.54
C ALA A 318 3.27 -20.86 -14.14
N THR A 319 3.57 -22.07 -13.65
CA THR A 319 4.89 -22.41 -13.07
C THR A 319 5.88 -22.96 -14.11
N LEU A 320 5.40 -23.46 -15.25
CA LEU A 320 6.24 -24.12 -16.26
C LEU A 320 6.97 -23.15 -17.21
N GLU A 321 6.36 -22.02 -17.55
CA GLU A 321 6.95 -21.02 -18.47
C GLU A 321 8.10 -20.20 -17.86
N ALA A 322 8.23 -20.19 -16.52
CA ALA A 322 9.33 -19.50 -15.83
C ALA A 322 10.61 -20.35 -15.70
N ALA A 323 10.57 -21.64 -16.06
CA ALA A 323 11.64 -22.61 -15.74
C ALA A 323 12.45 -23.11 -16.96
N SER A 324 12.12 -22.70 -18.19
CA SER A 324 12.88 -23.05 -19.40
C SER A 324 13.67 -21.86 -19.95
N GLY A 325 14.80 -21.56 -19.32
CA GLY A 325 15.55 -20.34 -19.61
C GLY A 325 17.05 -20.34 -19.28
N SER A 326 17.78 -21.46 -19.44
CA SER A 326 19.25 -21.51 -19.59
C SER A 326 19.73 -22.95 -19.77
N GLY A 327 20.64 -23.22 -20.72
CA GLY A 327 21.22 -24.57 -20.86
C GLY A 327 21.80 -24.97 -22.23
N ALA A 328 22.27 -24.02 -23.05
CA ALA A 328 22.95 -24.37 -24.30
C ALA A 328 24.43 -24.72 -24.04
N SER A 329 24.77 -26.01 -24.03
CA SER A 329 26.15 -26.50 -24.19
C SER A 329 26.31 -27.13 -25.58
N ASN A 330 27.42 -26.80 -26.25
CA ASN A 330 27.61 -27.11 -27.66
C ASN A 330 27.88 -28.59 -27.96
N ALA A 331 27.56 -28.98 -29.19
CA ALA A 331 27.66 -30.33 -29.72
C ALA A 331 29.10 -30.85 -29.89
N MET A 332 29.22 -32.18 -29.95
CA MET A 332 30.25 -32.85 -30.73
C MET A 332 29.68 -34.05 -31.50
N THR A 333 30.32 -34.41 -32.60
CA THR A 333 29.78 -35.14 -33.78
C THR A 333 29.98 -36.66 -33.78
N ALA A 334 29.00 -37.39 -34.35
CA ALA A 334 29.15 -38.58 -35.22
C ALA A 334 27.75 -38.96 -35.75
N GLU A 335 27.43 -38.82 -37.03
CA GLU A 335 27.61 -39.81 -38.12
C GLU A 335 27.06 -41.23 -37.82
N GLY A 336 26.10 -41.67 -38.66
CA GLY A 336 25.39 -42.95 -38.56
C GLY A 336 24.39 -43.12 -39.71
N THR A 337 24.82 -43.75 -40.80
CA THR A 337 24.22 -43.72 -42.14
C THR A 337 23.09 -44.76 -42.37
N THR A 338 22.29 -44.57 -43.44
CA THR A 338 21.49 -45.58 -44.19
C THR A 338 20.29 -46.26 -43.49
N ASN A 339 19.20 -46.69 -44.15
CA ASN A 339 18.76 -46.56 -45.56
C ASN A 339 17.22 -46.73 -45.72
N GLU A 340 16.70 -46.27 -46.86
CA GLU A 340 15.53 -46.70 -47.68
C GLU A 340 14.31 -47.46 -47.08
N GLY A 341 13.05 -47.23 -47.50
CA GLY A 341 12.55 -46.28 -48.51
C GLY A 341 11.13 -46.56 -49.06
N LYS A 342 10.79 -45.85 -50.16
CA LYS A 342 9.64 -45.99 -51.11
C LYS A 342 8.22 -45.57 -50.69
N GLY A 343 7.70 -44.53 -51.38
CA GLY A 343 6.28 -44.16 -51.45
C GLY A 343 5.95 -42.85 -52.20
N LYS A 344 6.09 -42.79 -53.53
CA LYS A 344 5.60 -41.64 -54.38
C LYS A 344 4.06 -41.77 -54.56
N LYS A 345 3.22 -40.73 -54.77
CA LYS A 345 3.24 -39.57 -55.72
C LYS A 345 2.31 -38.45 -55.18
N SER A 346 2.62 -37.14 -55.32
CA SER A 346 2.14 -36.18 -56.36
C SER A 346 0.60 -35.97 -56.41
N ALA A 347 -0.03 -34.78 -56.46
CA ALA A 347 0.38 -33.36 -56.63
C ALA A 347 -0.66 -32.43 -55.91
N ARG A 348 -0.90 -31.12 -56.11
CA ARG A 348 -0.42 -30.05 -57.03
C ARG A 348 -0.71 -28.67 -56.40
N ALA A 349 0.21 -27.68 -56.49
CA ALA A 349 -0.03 -26.30 -56.02
C ALA A 349 -0.74 -25.40 -57.06
N ARG A 350 -1.40 -24.32 -56.62
CA ARG A 350 -1.88 -23.23 -57.50
C ARG A 350 -1.66 -21.84 -56.89
N ARG A 351 -1.17 -20.92 -57.72
CA ARG A 351 -0.87 -19.50 -57.43
C ARG A 351 -2.07 -18.59 -57.74
N ALA A 352 -2.07 -17.37 -57.20
CA ALA A 352 -2.70 -16.19 -57.82
C ALA A 352 -1.78 -14.94 -57.64
N PRO A 353 -1.86 -13.88 -58.50
CA PRO A 353 -0.70 -13.03 -58.80
C PRO A 353 -0.87 -11.51 -58.53
N VAL A 354 0.18 -10.74 -58.85
CA VAL A 354 0.30 -9.26 -58.73
C VAL A 354 0.69 -8.63 -60.08
N LYS A 355 0.08 -7.48 -60.44
CA LYS A 355 0.60 -6.27 -61.19
C LYS A 355 -0.60 -5.47 -61.76
N LYS A 356 -0.73 -4.14 -61.53
CA LYS A 356 -0.12 -2.97 -62.22
C LYS A 356 -0.34 -2.94 -63.75
N ALA A 357 -0.64 -1.83 -64.44
CA ALA A 357 -1.00 -0.42 -64.13
C ALA A 357 -1.28 0.34 -65.46
N THR A 358 -1.83 1.58 -65.46
CA THR A 358 -1.33 2.78 -66.25
C THR A 358 -2.25 4.04 -66.27
N THR A 359 -1.67 5.22 -65.93
CA THR A 359 -1.87 6.60 -66.50
C THR A 359 -3.26 7.30 -66.55
N LYS A 360 -3.44 8.64 -66.52
CA LYS A 360 -2.53 9.80 -66.77
C LYS A 360 -3.05 11.16 -66.22
N ASP A 361 -2.14 12.12 -65.91
CA ASP A 361 -2.21 13.62 -65.91
C ASP A 361 -3.37 14.38 -65.17
N THR A 362 -3.25 15.63 -64.66
CA THR A 362 -2.36 16.77 -65.03
C THR A 362 -2.20 17.84 -63.90
N THR A 363 -1.04 18.53 -63.80
CA THR A 363 -0.76 19.87 -63.16
C THR A 363 -1.08 20.10 -61.66
N LYS A 364 -0.45 20.95 -60.82
CA LYS A 364 0.69 21.93 -60.78
C LYS A 364 0.99 22.17 -59.26
N GLY A 365 2.11 22.69 -58.75
CA GLY A 365 3.43 23.04 -59.29
C GLY A 365 4.15 24.14 -58.47
N LYS A 366 5.45 23.96 -58.11
CA LYS A 366 6.37 24.82 -57.30
C LYS A 366 6.23 24.73 -55.75
N GLY A 367 7.29 24.66 -54.94
CA GLY A 367 8.73 24.50 -55.22
C GLY A 367 9.60 24.32 -53.94
N ALA A 368 10.72 23.60 -54.08
CA ALA A 368 12.10 23.84 -53.58
C ALA A 368 12.34 24.71 -52.31
N ALA A 369 13.29 24.42 -51.40
CA ALA A 369 14.36 23.41 -51.39
C ALA A 369 14.86 23.04 -49.97
N THR A 370 15.47 21.85 -49.92
CA THR A 370 16.56 21.32 -49.06
C THR A 370 17.56 22.35 -48.48
N LYS A 371 18.31 22.08 -47.39
CA LYS A 371 19.18 20.91 -47.08
C LYS A 371 19.50 20.90 -45.55
N ASP A 372 19.42 19.78 -44.82
CA ASP A 372 20.55 18.87 -44.48
C ASP A 372 21.85 19.60 -44.00
N THR A 373 22.56 19.23 -42.92
CA THR A 373 22.85 17.85 -42.45
C THR A 373 23.45 17.79 -41.00
N THR A 374 23.34 16.60 -40.35
CA THR A 374 24.26 15.99 -39.34
C THR A 374 24.57 16.60 -37.94
N LYS A 375 23.99 15.98 -36.90
CA LYS A 375 24.66 14.97 -36.00
C LYS A 375 25.95 15.37 -35.26
N GLY A 376 25.87 15.61 -33.94
CA GLY A 376 27.03 15.77 -33.04
C GLY A 376 26.73 15.62 -31.53
N LYS A 377 27.02 14.44 -30.96
CA LYS A 377 26.80 14.08 -29.55
C LYS A 377 27.99 14.48 -28.68
N LYS A 378 27.80 15.25 -27.57
CA LYS A 378 28.45 15.05 -26.25
C LYS A 378 28.10 16.11 -25.18
N THR A 379 27.75 15.59 -24.00
CA THR A 379 28.11 16.05 -22.63
C THR A 379 28.07 17.54 -22.29
N ALA A 380 27.13 17.93 -21.41
CA ALA A 380 27.18 19.18 -20.63
C ALA A 380 27.42 18.87 -19.15
N THR A 381 28.37 19.59 -18.54
CA THR A 381 28.96 19.30 -17.24
C THR A 381 28.10 19.78 -16.07
N ALA A 382 28.08 19.05 -14.97
CA ALA A 382 27.44 19.48 -13.73
C ALA A 382 28.06 20.79 -13.20
N LYS A 383 27.22 21.73 -12.76
CA LYS A 383 27.63 22.88 -11.94
C LYS A 383 27.06 22.73 -10.54
N THR A 384 27.93 22.35 -9.62
CA THR A 384 27.72 22.37 -8.17
C THR A 384 27.34 23.79 -7.72
N VAL A 385 26.19 23.94 -7.05
CA VAL A 385 25.83 25.17 -6.35
C VAL A 385 25.98 24.93 -4.85
N THR A 386 26.97 25.59 -4.24
CA THR A 386 27.20 25.56 -2.80
C THR A 386 26.18 26.43 -2.05
N PRO A 387 25.60 25.96 -0.93
CA PRO A 387 24.73 26.79 -0.10
C PRO A 387 25.57 27.84 0.65
N LYS A 388 25.33 29.12 0.34
CA LYS A 388 26.02 30.24 0.95
C LYS A 388 25.46 30.53 2.34
N LYS A 389 26.32 30.57 3.36
CA LYS A 389 26.00 31.01 4.73
C LYS A 389 25.11 32.26 4.73
N MET A 390 23.99 32.21 5.45
CA MET A 390 23.36 33.40 6.01
C MET A 390 23.64 33.45 7.52
N ALA A 391 24.31 34.51 7.95
CA ALA A 391 24.60 34.81 9.35
C ALA A 391 24.52 36.33 9.56
N ALA A 392 24.16 36.75 10.78
CA ALA A 392 23.78 38.12 11.19
C ALA A 392 22.44 38.62 10.62
N ALA A 393 21.65 39.45 11.31
CA ALA A 393 21.88 40.19 12.58
C ALA A 393 20.81 39.82 13.63
N LYS A 394 21.15 39.51 14.89
CA LYS A 394 21.59 40.37 16.03
C LYS A 394 20.48 41.25 16.66
N ALA A 395 20.13 40.83 17.88
CA ALA A 395 19.84 41.63 19.08
C ALA A 395 18.67 42.65 19.10
N SER A 396 17.73 42.40 20.02
CA SER A 396 17.28 43.43 20.95
C SER A 396 17.29 42.85 22.37
N GLN A 397 17.89 43.58 23.31
CA GLN A 397 17.84 43.26 24.74
C GLN A 397 16.55 43.81 25.34
N VAL A 398 15.84 43.03 26.16
CA VAL A 398 15.03 43.59 27.25
C VAL A 398 15.36 42.79 28.52
N LYS A 399 15.55 43.54 29.60
CA LYS A 399 16.14 43.10 30.87
C LYS A 399 15.20 42.20 31.67
N ASP A 400 15.80 41.32 32.47
CA ASP A 400 15.16 40.80 33.67
C ASP A 400 14.67 41.94 34.57
N ASN A 401 13.45 41.82 35.08
CA ASN A 401 13.04 42.52 36.28
C ASN A 401 12.04 41.65 37.02
N ALA A 402 12.48 41.08 38.15
CA ALA A 402 11.62 40.33 39.04
C ALA A 402 10.77 41.29 39.88
N SER A 403 9.44 41.15 39.83
CA SER A 403 8.54 41.81 40.78
C SER A 403 7.39 40.88 41.18
N LYS A 404 7.29 40.65 42.49
CA LYS A 404 6.27 39.82 43.15
C LYS A 404 4.87 40.40 42.91
N ALA A 405 3.89 39.56 42.56
CA ALA A 405 2.47 39.87 42.71
C ALA A 405 1.71 38.63 43.20
N LYS A 406 0.72 38.85 44.08
CA LYS A 406 0.08 37.82 44.90
C LYS A 406 -0.92 36.95 44.13
N LEU A 407 -1.05 35.72 44.61
CA LEU A 407 -2.20 34.84 44.45
C LEU A 407 -3.49 35.56 44.90
N VAL A 408 -4.52 35.62 44.05
CA VAL A 408 -5.91 35.91 44.45
C VAL A 408 -6.84 34.95 43.73
N VAL A 409 -7.67 34.25 44.50
CA VAL A 409 -8.71 33.33 44.00
C VAL A 409 -10.02 34.11 43.85
N ALA A 410 -10.68 33.99 42.69
CA ALA A 410 -12.05 34.50 42.51
C ALA A 410 -12.90 33.58 41.61
N SER A 411 -13.86 32.94 42.26
CA SER A 411 -15.16 32.42 41.79
C SER A 411 -15.58 32.60 40.32
N LYS A 412 -15.67 31.46 39.62
CA LYS A 412 -16.91 30.90 39.00
C LYS A 412 -17.86 31.89 38.29
N VAL A 413 -17.80 31.91 36.96
CA VAL A 413 -18.90 32.37 36.07
C VAL A 413 -19.25 31.23 35.10
N MET A 414 -20.55 30.94 34.93
CA MET A 414 -21.04 29.97 33.96
C MET A 414 -21.17 30.61 32.57
N THR A 415 -20.73 29.92 31.53
CA THR A 415 -21.01 30.28 30.13
C THR A 415 -21.54 29.06 29.38
N ILE A 416 -22.66 29.26 28.69
CA ILE A 416 -23.43 28.20 28.01
C ILE A 416 -22.69 27.73 26.75
N GLN A 417 -22.51 26.42 26.57
CA GLN A 417 -21.92 25.84 25.37
C GLN A 417 -23.00 25.45 24.34
N GLY A 418 -22.90 26.02 23.14
CA GLY A 418 -23.51 25.46 21.93
C GLY A 418 -22.70 24.26 21.39
N PRO A 419 -23.27 23.43 20.50
CA PRO A 419 -22.69 22.14 20.12
C PRO A 419 -21.48 22.27 19.18
N THR A 420 -20.27 22.16 19.70
CA THR A 420 -19.04 22.04 18.89
C THR A 420 -18.84 20.64 18.33
N ARG A 421 -18.45 20.56 17.04
CA ARG A 421 -18.04 19.33 16.34
C ARG A 421 -17.00 18.54 17.14
N ARG A 422 -17.20 17.22 17.28
CA ARG A 422 -16.19 16.32 17.87
C ARG A 422 -15.03 16.08 16.90
N GLY A 423 -13.81 16.39 17.33
CA GLY A 423 -12.58 15.88 16.71
C GLY A 423 -12.30 14.41 17.10
N PRO A 424 -11.34 13.75 16.45
CA PRO A 424 -11.02 12.35 16.72
C PRO A 424 -10.48 12.18 18.15
N THR A 425 -11.09 11.26 18.91
CA THR A 425 -10.72 11.02 20.31
C THR A 425 -9.79 9.83 20.43
N THR A 426 -8.50 10.06 20.67
CA THR A 426 -7.54 9.02 21.06
C THR A 426 -7.71 8.68 22.54
N ARG A 427 -8.59 7.72 22.87
CA ARG A 427 -8.74 7.22 24.23
C ARG A 427 -7.57 6.31 24.62
N SER A 428 -6.63 6.85 25.40
CA SER A 428 -5.77 6.04 26.25
C SER A 428 -6.61 5.35 27.34
N MET A 429 -6.38 4.06 27.58
CA MET A 429 -7.06 3.27 28.60
C MET A 429 -6.17 3.17 29.84
N THR A 430 -6.37 4.04 30.82
CA THR A 430 -5.73 3.93 32.13
C THR A 430 -6.39 2.80 32.93
N LYS A 431 -5.60 1.85 33.46
CA LYS A 431 -6.09 0.85 34.42
C LYS A 431 -6.65 1.55 35.66
N LYS A 432 -7.87 1.22 36.09
CA LYS A 432 -8.31 1.50 37.46
C LYS A 432 -7.66 0.47 38.40
N ALA A 433 -6.96 0.95 39.42
CA ALA A 433 -6.60 0.13 40.56
C ALA A 433 -7.88 -0.24 41.34
N VAL A 434 -7.96 -1.50 41.79
CA VAL A 434 -8.94 -1.92 42.78
C VAL A 434 -8.45 -1.45 44.14
N ILE A 435 -9.27 -0.67 44.85
CA ILE A 435 -9.05 -0.39 46.27
C ILE A 435 -10.00 -1.31 47.02
N THR A 436 -9.44 -2.25 47.77
CA THR A 436 -10.15 -3.01 48.80
C THR A 436 -10.43 -2.12 50.00
N GLY A 437 -11.67 -2.11 50.45
CA GLY A 437 -12.13 -1.58 51.73
C GLY A 437 -13.22 -2.49 52.26
#